data_AF-A0A0Q4N8E4-F1
#
_entry.id   AF-A0A0Q4N8E4-F1
#
_cell.length_a   1.000
_cell.length_b   1.000
_cell.length_c   1.000
_cell.angle_alpha   90.00
_cell.angle_beta   90.00
_cell.angle_gamma   90.00
#
_symmetry.space_group_name_H-M   'P 1'
#
loop_
_entity.id
_entity.type
_entity.pdbx_description
1 polymer ?
#
loop_
_entity_poly.entity_id
_entity_poly.type
_entity_poly.pdbx_seq_one_letter_code
_entity_poly.pdbx_strand_id
1 'polypeptide(L)'
;MFPFMQIESFYRSKVDGLWLDDEYPAVAGLCQEWLASLIPKSMGNLKVGDLKPAGHAMKAMKWQESDYPNSDRLHFALAMALSIPGKNTDALFAAYYDTLDQQSFEIGAHMEDINGKIQDHPKIDVYQAFSLLSGREYYSVARRIYMTELEHVRLQAVARDDVGVFKWTLPEETERASVVAYTAMLEFPVDPESAIYKGVVTDEVAEKALFRRQVSKLRHIATAMNDADTSEVYGFQRPLPAEIPVLEPFKENAFPRATAETFMHAHRKPDFAQKVMRDAFQVTGCFFDLMQNNLVGYCNAGYVQEVTQAFIDAGLSPSYLMSTGVCGDLEGDSPVTLKRALSHLANMGPRNWTFYGYLYQEFLKPYTTEEIIANCDDDRAIEALSQITGDRAYIENASGAALASICERDLGL
;
A
#
# COMPACT_ATOMS: atom_id res chain seq x y z
N MET A 1 -15.93 -17.32 -40.73
CA MET A 1 -14.77 -18.06 -40.23
C MET A 1 -14.33 -17.34 -38.95
N PHE A 2 -14.16 -18.04 -37.82
CA PHE A 2 -13.24 -17.59 -36.77
C PHE A 2 -11.92 -17.37 -37.52
N PRO A 3 -11.50 -16.14 -37.84
CA PRO A 3 -11.04 -15.90 -39.22
C PRO A 3 -9.67 -16.45 -39.55
N PHE A 4 -9.05 -17.14 -38.60
CA PHE A 4 -7.90 -17.97 -38.82
C PHE A 4 -8.19 -19.35 -38.25
N MET A 5 -8.15 -20.39 -39.11
CA MET A 5 -8.19 -21.79 -38.68
C MET A 5 -7.15 -22.07 -37.58
N GLN A 6 -6.04 -21.32 -37.58
CA GLN A 6 -4.99 -21.36 -36.57
C GLN A 6 -5.48 -20.98 -35.17
N ILE A 7 -6.29 -19.93 -35.01
CA ILE A 7 -6.79 -19.54 -33.67
C ILE A 7 -7.74 -20.61 -33.14
N GLU A 8 -8.66 -21.10 -33.98
CA GLU A 8 -9.59 -22.17 -33.58
C GLU A 8 -8.84 -23.48 -33.27
N SER A 9 -7.87 -23.86 -34.10
CA SER A 9 -7.04 -25.06 -33.88
C SER A 9 -6.30 -24.96 -32.55
N PHE A 10 -5.66 -23.83 -32.28
CA PHE A 10 -4.94 -23.59 -31.04
C PHE A 10 -5.87 -23.62 -29.82
N TYR A 11 -7.06 -22.99 -29.92
CA TYR A 11 -8.06 -23.04 -28.86
C TYR A 11 -8.52 -24.48 -28.57
N ARG A 12 -8.80 -25.29 -29.61
CA ARG A 12 -9.16 -26.70 -29.43
C ARG A 12 -8.05 -27.49 -28.76
N SER A 13 -6.81 -27.39 -29.27
CA SER A 13 -5.65 -28.02 -28.66
C SER A 13 -5.51 -27.67 -27.19
N LYS A 14 -5.65 -26.38 -26.84
CA LYS A 14 -5.62 -25.89 -25.47
C LYS A 14 -6.70 -26.55 -24.60
N VAL A 15 -7.95 -26.60 -25.08
CA VAL A 15 -9.07 -27.20 -24.33
C VAL A 15 -8.89 -28.71 -24.16
N ASP A 16 -8.30 -29.37 -25.15
CA ASP A 16 -7.95 -30.80 -25.11
C ASP A 16 -6.68 -31.09 -24.28
N GLY A 17 -6.09 -30.07 -23.64
CA GLY A 17 -4.96 -30.20 -22.71
C GLY A 17 -3.58 -30.07 -23.35
N LEU A 18 -3.49 -29.73 -24.63
CA LEU A 18 -2.25 -29.52 -25.36
C LEU A 18 -1.95 -28.02 -25.52
N TRP A 19 -0.92 -27.53 -24.84
CA TRP A 19 -0.40 -26.16 -25.02
C TRP A 19 0.81 -26.16 -25.95
N LEU A 20 0.75 -25.35 -27.01
CA LEU A 20 1.83 -25.18 -27.98
C LEU A 20 2.50 -23.81 -27.74
N ASP A 21 3.52 -23.80 -26.88
CA ASP A 21 4.11 -22.54 -26.40
C ASP A 21 4.76 -21.71 -27.52
N ASP A 22 5.34 -22.36 -28.52
CA ASP A 22 5.95 -21.75 -29.70
C ASP A 22 4.94 -21.06 -30.63
N GLU A 23 3.71 -21.56 -30.68
CA GLU A 23 2.64 -20.97 -31.48
C GLU A 23 1.93 -19.80 -30.75
N TYR A 24 2.05 -19.71 -29.43
CA TYR A 24 1.34 -18.73 -28.60
C TYR A 24 1.51 -17.29 -29.09
N PRO A 25 2.73 -16.77 -29.36
CA PRO A 25 2.89 -15.38 -29.79
C PRO A 25 2.23 -15.07 -31.12
N ALA A 26 2.29 -16.02 -32.07
CA ALA A 26 1.67 -15.88 -33.37
C ALA A 26 0.14 -15.86 -33.24
N VAL A 27 -0.44 -16.75 -32.44
CA VAL A 27 -1.89 -16.82 -32.23
C VAL A 27 -2.40 -15.59 -31.50
N ALA A 28 -1.68 -15.09 -30.49
CA ALA A 28 -2.02 -13.83 -29.83
C ALA A 28 -2.04 -12.65 -30.80
N GLY A 29 -1.05 -12.55 -31.70
CA GLY A 29 -1.02 -11.56 -32.77
C GLY A 29 -2.23 -11.67 -33.72
N LEU A 30 -2.58 -12.89 -34.15
CA LEU A 30 -3.75 -13.12 -35.00
C LEU A 30 -5.06 -12.72 -34.31
N CYS A 31 -5.19 -12.99 -33.00
CA CYS A 31 -6.33 -12.54 -32.21
C CYS A 31 -6.44 -11.01 -32.17
N GLN A 32 -5.32 -10.30 -31.96
CA GLN A 32 -5.30 -8.83 -32.00
C GLN A 32 -5.74 -8.28 -33.35
N GLU A 33 -5.15 -8.78 -34.44
CA GLU A 33 -5.45 -8.31 -35.80
C GLU A 33 -6.91 -8.55 -36.16
N TRP A 34 -7.42 -9.74 -35.84
CA TRP A 34 -8.80 -10.07 -36.09
C TRP A 34 -9.76 -9.17 -35.30
N LEU A 35 -9.60 -9.09 -33.98
CA LEU A 35 -10.51 -8.29 -33.14
C LEU A 35 -10.45 -6.81 -33.54
N ALA A 36 -9.25 -6.29 -33.84
CA ALA A 36 -9.08 -4.92 -34.34
C ALA A 36 -9.76 -4.70 -35.70
N SER A 37 -9.79 -5.70 -36.59
CA SER A 37 -10.46 -5.59 -37.90
C SER A 37 -11.98 -5.43 -37.81
N LEU A 38 -12.59 -5.83 -36.69
CA LEU A 38 -14.02 -5.70 -36.42
C LEU A 38 -14.40 -4.34 -35.85
N ILE A 39 -13.41 -3.51 -35.50
CA ILE A 39 -13.61 -2.14 -35.04
C ILE A 39 -13.86 -1.24 -36.26
N PRO A 40 -15.03 -0.58 -36.35
CA PRO A 40 -15.33 0.29 -37.49
C PRO A 40 -14.32 1.42 -37.65
N LYS A 41 -13.84 1.65 -38.87
CA LYS A 41 -12.82 2.67 -39.19
C LYS A 41 -13.24 4.12 -38.84
N SER A 42 -14.51 4.38 -38.57
CA SER A 42 -15.06 5.70 -38.24
C SER A 42 -15.16 5.96 -36.73
N MET A 43 -14.15 5.55 -35.95
CA MET A 43 -14.15 5.72 -34.48
C MET A 43 -14.16 7.18 -34.00
N GLY A 44 -13.82 8.15 -34.85
CA GLY A 44 -13.57 9.54 -34.42
C GLY A 44 -14.72 10.27 -33.73
N ASN A 45 -15.97 9.76 -33.77
CA ASN A 45 -17.15 10.43 -33.20
C ASN A 45 -18.09 9.50 -32.38
N LEU A 46 -17.76 8.24 -32.15
CA LEU A 46 -18.64 7.29 -31.45
C LEU A 46 -18.28 7.22 -29.96
N LYS A 47 -19.28 7.21 -29.07
CA LYS A 47 -19.05 7.08 -27.63
C LYS A 47 -18.68 5.63 -27.29
N VAL A 48 -17.93 5.45 -26.21
CA VAL A 48 -17.63 4.13 -25.61
C VAL A 48 -18.94 3.36 -25.42
N GLY A 49 -19.03 2.13 -25.94
CA GLY A 49 -20.21 1.25 -25.87
C GLY A 49 -21.16 1.24 -27.08
N ASP A 50 -21.07 2.22 -28.00
CA ASP A 50 -21.95 2.27 -29.19
C ASP A 50 -21.54 1.26 -30.28
N LEU A 51 -20.26 0.92 -30.29
CA LEU A 51 -19.67 -0.09 -31.14
C LEU A 51 -19.98 -1.43 -30.48
N LYS A 52 -20.76 -2.31 -31.11
CA LYS A 52 -21.02 -3.68 -30.62
C LYS A 52 -20.12 -4.71 -31.33
N PRO A 53 -18.78 -4.58 -31.33
CA PRO A 53 -17.89 -5.46 -32.12
C PRO A 53 -17.90 -6.89 -31.59
N ALA A 54 -18.13 -7.10 -30.28
CA ALA A 54 -18.36 -8.43 -29.72
C ALA A 54 -19.55 -9.14 -30.38
N GLY A 55 -20.64 -8.42 -30.65
CA GLY A 55 -21.79 -8.95 -31.39
C GLY A 55 -21.45 -9.35 -32.82
N HIS A 56 -20.59 -8.58 -33.50
CA HIS A 56 -20.08 -8.91 -34.84
C HIS A 56 -19.15 -10.12 -34.80
N ALA A 57 -18.25 -10.19 -33.83
CA ALA A 57 -17.38 -11.33 -33.60
C ALA A 57 -18.22 -12.61 -33.41
N MET A 58 -19.16 -12.60 -32.44
CA MET A 58 -20.03 -13.75 -32.18
C MET A 58 -20.85 -14.17 -33.41
N LYS A 59 -21.35 -13.20 -34.21
CA LYS A 59 -22.02 -13.53 -35.49
C LYS A 59 -21.06 -14.17 -36.48
N ALA A 60 -19.83 -13.68 -36.61
CA ALA A 60 -18.82 -14.24 -37.51
C ALA A 60 -18.45 -15.70 -37.15
N MET A 61 -18.46 -16.03 -35.85
CA MET A 61 -18.21 -17.37 -35.33
C MET A 61 -19.33 -18.37 -35.62
N LYS A 62 -20.60 -17.93 -35.67
CA LYS A 62 -21.76 -18.80 -35.95
C LYS A 62 -21.71 -19.46 -37.33
N TRP A 63 -20.97 -18.88 -38.27
CA TRP A 63 -20.79 -19.43 -39.62
C TRP A 63 -19.82 -20.61 -39.67
N GLN A 64 -19.27 -21.04 -38.53
CA GLN A 64 -18.36 -22.16 -38.42
C GLN A 64 -18.83 -23.08 -37.30
N GLU A 65 -19.09 -24.34 -37.63
CA GLU A 65 -19.43 -25.35 -36.64
C GLU A 65 -18.27 -25.54 -35.65
N SER A 66 -18.59 -25.50 -34.37
CA SER A 66 -17.66 -25.75 -33.28
C SER A 66 -18.41 -26.38 -32.13
N ASP A 67 -17.75 -27.29 -31.42
CA ASP A 67 -18.30 -27.99 -30.26
C ASP A 67 -18.34 -27.09 -29.01
N TYR A 68 -17.70 -25.92 -29.09
CA TYR A 68 -17.53 -24.99 -27.97
C TYR A 68 -18.40 -23.73 -28.10
N PRO A 69 -18.90 -23.16 -26.99
CA PRO A 69 -19.69 -21.94 -26.99
C PRO A 69 -18.95 -20.76 -27.62
N ASN A 70 -19.62 -19.99 -28.48
CA ASN A 70 -19.03 -18.79 -29.10
C ASN A 70 -18.66 -17.69 -28.10
N SER A 71 -19.30 -17.65 -26.93
CA SER A 71 -18.92 -16.75 -25.85
C SER A 71 -17.54 -17.09 -25.28
N ASP A 72 -17.30 -18.36 -24.96
CA ASP A 72 -16.01 -18.84 -24.44
C ASP A 72 -14.89 -18.62 -25.46
N ARG A 73 -15.15 -18.96 -26.73
CA ARG A 73 -14.19 -18.70 -27.83
C ARG A 73 -13.86 -17.21 -27.97
N LEU A 74 -14.84 -16.31 -27.76
CA LEU A 74 -14.60 -14.86 -27.77
C LEU A 74 -13.78 -14.42 -26.54
N HIS A 75 -14.08 -14.96 -25.36
CA HIS A 75 -13.33 -14.66 -24.14
C HIS A 75 -11.86 -15.10 -24.29
N PHE A 76 -11.63 -16.29 -24.84
CA PHE A 76 -10.30 -16.79 -25.16
C PHE A 76 -9.57 -15.86 -26.14
N ALA A 77 -10.22 -15.44 -27.23
CA ALA A 77 -9.59 -14.55 -28.19
C ALA A 77 -9.24 -13.18 -27.60
N LEU A 78 -10.11 -12.62 -26.75
CA LEU A 78 -9.83 -11.38 -26.02
C LEU A 78 -8.67 -11.56 -25.04
N ALA A 79 -8.64 -12.64 -24.26
CA ALA A 79 -7.54 -12.93 -23.34
C ALA A 79 -6.21 -13.12 -24.09
N MET A 80 -6.19 -13.88 -25.18
CA MET A 80 -5.02 -14.05 -26.04
C MET A 80 -4.55 -12.72 -26.62
N ALA A 81 -5.46 -11.91 -27.18
CA ALA A 81 -5.11 -10.60 -27.73
C ALA A 81 -4.53 -9.65 -26.68
N LEU A 82 -5.02 -9.72 -25.45
CA LEU A 82 -4.54 -8.87 -24.36
C LEU A 82 -3.30 -9.42 -23.66
N SER A 83 -2.97 -10.70 -23.84
CA SER A 83 -1.78 -11.33 -23.24
C SER A 83 -0.44 -10.83 -23.78
N ILE A 84 -0.42 -10.18 -24.95
CA ILE A 84 0.76 -9.53 -25.53
C ILE A 84 0.43 -8.06 -25.81
N PRO A 85 0.41 -7.18 -24.79
CA PRO A 85 0.00 -5.80 -24.98
C PRO A 85 0.83 -5.09 -26.06
N GLY A 86 0.17 -4.30 -26.91
CA GLY A 86 0.80 -3.64 -28.05
C GLY A 86 -0.02 -2.48 -28.60
N LYS A 87 0.28 -2.06 -29.84
CA LYS A 87 -0.31 -0.84 -30.46
C LYS A 87 -1.84 -0.81 -30.52
N ASN A 88 -2.50 -1.96 -30.50
CA ASN A 88 -3.96 -2.07 -30.59
C ASN A 88 -4.63 -2.20 -29.21
N THR A 89 -3.88 -2.31 -28.11
CA THR A 89 -4.44 -2.57 -26.78
C THR A 89 -5.47 -1.53 -26.37
N ASP A 90 -5.16 -0.23 -26.49
CA ASP A 90 -6.10 0.84 -26.14
C ASP A 90 -7.38 0.80 -26.97
N ALA A 91 -7.25 0.61 -28.29
CA ALA A 91 -8.38 0.50 -29.20
C ALA A 91 -9.27 -0.71 -28.89
N LEU A 92 -8.68 -1.84 -28.49
CA LEU A 92 -9.43 -3.03 -28.06
C LEU A 92 -10.18 -2.76 -26.76
N PHE A 93 -9.54 -2.12 -25.77
CA PHE A 93 -10.21 -1.72 -24.52
C PHE A 93 -11.37 -0.76 -24.77
N ALA A 94 -11.18 0.25 -25.62
CA ALA A 94 -12.22 1.21 -25.98
C ALA A 94 -13.40 0.55 -26.72
N ALA A 95 -13.11 -0.28 -27.72
CA ALA A 95 -14.15 -0.86 -28.58
C ALA A 95 -14.90 -2.04 -27.91
N TYR A 96 -14.25 -2.79 -27.04
CA TYR A 96 -14.83 -3.95 -26.35
C TYR A 96 -15.20 -3.65 -24.90
N TYR A 97 -15.18 -2.38 -24.48
CA TYR A 97 -15.38 -1.94 -23.09
C TYR A 97 -16.52 -2.69 -22.36
N ASP A 98 -17.74 -2.66 -22.89
CA ASP A 98 -18.90 -3.30 -22.24
C ASP A 98 -18.72 -4.80 -22.04
N THR A 99 -18.12 -5.49 -23.03
CA THR A 99 -17.86 -6.94 -22.93
C THR A 99 -16.76 -7.23 -21.94
N LEU A 100 -15.68 -6.44 -21.98
CA LEU A 100 -14.55 -6.53 -21.06
C LEU A 100 -14.97 -6.27 -19.61
N ASP A 101 -15.90 -5.33 -19.39
CA ASP A 101 -16.47 -4.98 -18.09
C ASP A 101 -17.39 -6.08 -17.55
N GLN A 102 -18.33 -6.55 -18.38
CA GLN A 102 -19.36 -7.52 -17.97
C GLN A 102 -18.85 -8.96 -17.87
N GLN A 103 -17.81 -9.32 -18.62
CA GLN A 103 -17.25 -10.68 -18.69
C GLN A 103 -15.80 -10.73 -18.19
N SER A 104 -15.40 -9.76 -17.35
CA SER A 104 -14.02 -9.63 -16.89
C SER A 104 -13.52 -10.89 -16.18
N PHE A 105 -14.42 -11.61 -15.48
CA PHE A 105 -14.06 -12.80 -14.72
C PHE A 105 -13.71 -13.97 -15.64
N GLU A 106 -14.56 -14.26 -16.63
CA GLU A 106 -14.34 -15.34 -17.60
C GLU A 106 -13.12 -15.07 -18.49
N ILE A 107 -12.92 -13.82 -18.90
CA ILE A 107 -11.74 -13.41 -19.65
C ILE A 107 -10.49 -13.52 -18.77
N GLY A 108 -10.57 -13.11 -17.51
CA GLY A 108 -9.47 -13.22 -16.55
C GLY A 108 -9.09 -14.67 -16.24
N ALA A 109 -10.05 -15.59 -16.16
CA ALA A 109 -9.76 -17.02 -15.99
C ALA A 109 -8.95 -17.59 -17.17
N HIS A 110 -9.25 -17.17 -18.41
CA HIS A 110 -8.39 -17.52 -19.54
C HIS A 110 -7.01 -16.86 -19.46
N MET A 111 -6.92 -15.61 -18.99
CA MET A 111 -5.65 -14.90 -18.80
C MET A 111 -4.74 -15.64 -17.81
N GLU A 112 -5.30 -16.12 -16.68
CA GLU A 112 -4.60 -16.93 -15.68
C GLU A 112 -4.02 -18.19 -16.31
N ASP A 113 -4.88 -18.95 -16.99
CA ASP A 113 -4.54 -20.23 -17.59
C ASP A 113 -3.48 -20.07 -18.70
N ILE A 114 -3.59 -19.02 -19.53
CA ILE A 114 -2.57 -18.68 -20.52
C ILE A 114 -1.24 -18.36 -19.83
N ASN A 115 -1.24 -17.45 -18.84
CA ASN A 115 0.00 -17.07 -18.15
C ASN A 115 0.67 -18.25 -17.44
N GLY A 116 -0.12 -19.16 -16.87
CA GLY A 116 0.36 -20.38 -16.21
C GLY A 116 1.02 -21.38 -17.16
N LYS A 117 0.61 -21.39 -18.45
CA LYS A 117 1.12 -22.32 -19.47
C LYS A 117 2.36 -21.83 -20.22
N ILE A 118 2.63 -20.52 -20.22
CA ILE A 118 3.83 -19.95 -20.87
C ILE A 118 5.11 -20.47 -20.20
N GLN A 119 6.08 -20.99 -20.96
CA GLN A 119 7.36 -21.51 -20.42
C GLN A 119 8.59 -20.84 -21.06
N ASP A 120 8.66 -20.83 -22.38
CA ASP A 120 9.83 -20.40 -23.16
C ASP A 120 9.73 -18.92 -23.61
N HIS A 121 8.59 -18.27 -23.32
CA HIS A 121 8.34 -16.87 -23.62
C HIS A 121 8.23 -16.01 -22.36
N PRO A 122 8.42 -14.67 -22.47
CA PRO A 122 8.13 -13.77 -21.36
C PRO A 122 6.69 -13.92 -20.88
N LYS A 123 6.51 -13.90 -19.56
CA LYS A 123 5.19 -13.86 -18.93
C LYS A 123 4.43 -12.60 -19.34
N ILE A 124 3.11 -12.63 -19.15
CA ILE A 124 2.23 -11.51 -19.49
C ILE A 124 2.59 -10.30 -18.63
N ASP A 125 3.00 -9.20 -19.27
CA ASP A 125 3.30 -7.94 -18.59
C ASP A 125 2.04 -7.09 -18.44
N VAL A 126 1.41 -7.19 -17.27
CA VAL A 126 0.20 -6.43 -16.93
C VAL A 126 0.48 -4.93 -16.95
N TYR A 127 1.63 -4.51 -16.42
CA TYR A 127 1.97 -3.09 -16.37
C TYR A 127 2.09 -2.49 -17.77
N GLN A 128 2.69 -3.22 -18.71
CA GLN A 128 2.76 -2.80 -20.11
C GLN A 128 1.36 -2.55 -20.69
N ALA A 129 0.36 -3.36 -20.35
CA ALA A 129 -1.02 -3.10 -20.76
C ALA A 129 -1.54 -1.75 -20.24
N PHE A 130 -1.38 -1.47 -18.95
CA PHE A 130 -1.81 -0.21 -18.34
C PHE A 130 -1.09 1.01 -18.93
N SER A 131 0.19 0.90 -19.26
CA SER A 131 0.98 1.97 -19.89
C SER A 131 0.47 2.38 -21.28
N LEU A 132 -0.26 1.48 -21.95
CA LEU A 132 -0.82 1.72 -23.28
C LEU A 132 -2.24 2.30 -23.24
N LEU A 133 -2.91 2.32 -22.09
CA LEU A 133 -4.28 2.80 -21.96
C LEU A 133 -4.34 4.33 -21.85
N SER A 134 -5.22 4.94 -22.65
CA SER A 134 -5.37 6.40 -22.70
C SER A 134 -6.43 6.96 -21.75
N GLY A 135 -7.34 6.12 -21.25
CA GLY A 135 -8.48 6.50 -20.41
C GLY A 135 -8.47 5.83 -19.02
N ARG A 136 -8.85 6.60 -18.01
CA ARG A 136 -8.94 6.14 -16.61
C ARG A 136 -10.01 5.07 -16.42
N GLU A 137 -11.12 5.20 -17.14
CA GLU A 137 -12.22 4.24 -17.17
C GLU A 137 -11.72 2.82 -17.50
N TYR A 138 -10.70 2.71 -18.37
CA TYR A 138 -10.13 1.43 -18.78
C TYR A 138 -9.32 0.77 -17.68
N TYR A 139 -8.72 1.52 -16.75
CA TYR A 139 -7.95 0.96 -15.63
C TYR A 139 -8.83 0.09 -14.73
N SER A 140 -10.08 0.49 -14.54
CA SER A 140 -11.05 -0.25 -13.71
C SER A 140 -11.45 -1.60 -14.30
N VAL A 141 -11.45 -1.70 -15.63
CA VAL A 141 -11.77 -2.92 -16.38
C VAL A 141 -10.51 -3.77 -16.52
N ALA A 142 -9.38 -3.16 -16.88
CA ALA A 142 -8.08 -3.82 -17.02
C ALA A 142 -7.67 -4.54 -15.73
N ARG A 143 -7.84 -3.90 -14.56
CA ARG A 143 -7.49 -4.53 -13.27
C ARG A 143 -8.28 -5.82 -13.02
N ARG A 144 -9.53 -5.90 -13.49
CA ARG A 144 -10.38 -7.09 -13.33
C ARG A 144 -10.06 -8.17 -14.35
N ILE A 145 -9.65 -7.81 -15.56
CA ILE A 145 -9.22 -8.80 -16.57
C ILE A 145 -7.88 -9.40 -16.22
N TYR A 146 -6.90 -8.57 -15.85
CA TYR A 146 -5.59 -9.03 -15.42
C TYR A 146 -5.58 -9.52 -13.97
N MET A 147 -6.72 -9.39 -13.27
CA MET A 147 -6.91 -9.86 -11.89
C MET A 147 -5.79 -9.37 -10.97
N THR A 148 -5.54 -8.07 -11.07
CA THR A 148 -4.52 -7.36 -10.32
C THR A 148 -5.15 -6.21 -9.55
N GLU A 149 -4.53 -5.81 -8.45
CA GLU A 149 -4.93 -4.62 -7.73
C GLU A 149 -4.29 -3.36 -8.31
N LEU A 150 -5.01 -2.23 -8.29
CA LEU A 150 -4.45 -0.95 -8.73
C LEU A 150 -3.24 -0.52 -7.88
N GLU A 151 -3.14 -1.01 -6.64
CA GLU A 151 -1.97 -0.79 -5.81
C GLU A 151 -0.71 -1.38 -6.43
N HIS A 152 -0.76 -2.60 -6.97
CA HIS A 152 0.40 -3.22 -7.60
C HIS A 152 0.84 -2.48 -8.87
N VAL A 153 -0.14 -2.06 -9.70
CA VAL A 153 0.11 -1.22 -10.88
C VAL A 153 0.73 0.12 -10.49
N ARG A 154 0.23 0.72 -9.40
CA ARG A 154 0.76 1.99 -8.88
C ARG A 154 2.21 1.85 -8.42
N LEU A 155 2.54 0.78 -7.69
CA LEU A 155 3.92 0.54 -7.23
C LEU A 155 4.87 0.28 -8.40
N GLN A 156 4.42 -0.42 -9.46
CA GLN A 156 5.17 -0.52 -10.72
C GLN A 156 5.41 0.84 -11.36
N ALA A 157 4.40 1.71 -11.37
CA ALA A 157 4.56 3.07 -11.88
C ALA A 157 5.58 3.87 -11.05
N VAL A 158 5.59 3.72 -9.72
CA VAL A 158 6.60 4.34 -8.85
C VAL A 158 8.01 3.80 -9.13
N ALA A 159 8.16 2.47 -9.26
CA ALA A 159 9.44 1.84 -9.56
C ALA A 159 10.01 2.30 -10.92
N ARG A 160 9.13 2.49 -11.91
CA ARG A 160 9.47 2.94 -13.28
C ARG A 160 9.51 4.46 -13.46
N ASP A 161 9.12 5.21 -12.44
CA ASP A 161 8.95 6.66 -12.47
C ASP A 161 7.99 7.16 -13.57
N ASP A 162 6.93 6.39 -13.86
CA ASP A 162 5.91 6.70 -14.87
C ASP A 162 4.76 7.52 -14.26
N VAL A 163 4.83 8.83 -14.47
CA VAL A 163 3.80 9.79 -14.01
C VAL A 163 2.44 9.54 -14.64
N GLY A 164 2.39 9.08 -15.89
CA GLY A 164 1.14 8.88 -16.63
C GLY A 164 0.32 7.76 -16.00
N VAL A 165 0.90 6.57 -15.89
CA VAL A 165 0.24 5.43 -15.24
C VAL A 165 -0.05 5.72 -13.78
N PHE A 166 0.91 6.31 -13.06
CA PHE A 166 0.73 6.62 -11.64
C PHE A 166 -0.52 7.46 -11.39
N LYS A 167 -0.71 8.57 -12.12
CA LYS A 167 -1.87 9.46 -11.98
C LYS A 167 -3.20 8.74 -12.21
N TRP A 168 -3.27 7.84 -13.18
CA TRP A 168 -4.49 7.10 -13.49
C TRP A 168 -4.87 6.05 -12.43
N THR A 169 -3.91 5.60 -11.61
CA THR A 169 -4.18 4.67 -10.50
C THR A 169 -4.66 5.36 -9.20
N LEU A 170 -4.60 6.69 -9.12
CA LEU A 170 -5.03 7.44 -7.94
C LEU A 170 -6.55 7.64 -7.96
N PRO A 171 -7.23 7.80 -6.80
CA PRO A 171 -8.63 8.26 -6.68
C PRO A 171 -8.91 9.62 -7.36
N GLU A 172 -10.19 9.93 -7.65
CA GLU A 172 -10.59 11.24 -8.23
C GLU A 172 -10.61 12.33 -7.16
N GLU A 173 -11.03 11.97 -5.95
CA GLU A 173 -11.06 12.83 -4.77
C GLU A 173 -9.64 13.28 -4.41
N THR A 174 -9.37 14.59 -4.50
CA THR A 174 -8.01 15.16 -4.38
C THR A 174 -7.33 14.82 -3.05
N GLU A 175 -8.05 14.89 -1.94
CA GLU A 175 -7.50 14.58 -0.61
C GLU A 175 -7.10 13.10 -0.50
N ARG A 176 -8.02 12.21 -0.88
CA ARG A 176 -7.77 10.76 -0.88
C ARG A 176 -6.67 10.38 -1.86
N ALA A 177 -6.61 11.02 -3.03
CA ALA A 177 -5.57 10.84 -4.02
C ALA A 177 -4.19 11.17 -3.47
N SER A 178 -4.07 12.27 -2.73
CA SER A 178 -2.81 12.69 -2.10
C SER A 178 -2.32 11.68 -1.07
N VAL A 179 -3.23 11.19 -0.19
CA VAL A 179 -2.89 10.17 0.81
C VAL A 179 -2.41 8.87 0.14
N VAL A 180 -3.13 8.42 -0.91
CA VAL A 180 -2.76 7.22 -1.66
C VAL A 180 -1.43 7.39 -2.40
N ALA A 181 -1.21 8.56 -3.02
CA ALA A 181 0.02 8.88 -3.71
C ALA A 181 1.23 8.86 -2.77
N TYR A 182 1.16 9.58 -1.65
CA TYR A 182 2.23 9.62 -0.67
C TYR A 182 2.49 8.24 -0.06
N THR A 183 1.45 7.45 0.22
CA THR A 183 1.63 6.09 0.74
C THR A 183 2.43 5.23 -0.25
N ALA A 184 2.07 5.24 -1.53
CA ALA A 184 2.77 4.47 -2.55
C ALA A 184 4.21 4.95 -2.79
N MET A 185 4.44 6.27 -2.78
CA MET A 185 5.78 6.84 -2.89
C MET A 185 6.70 6.42 -1.73
N LEU A 186 6.14 6.19 -0.55
CA LEU A 186 6.87 5.78 0.65
C LEU A 186 7.15 4.28 0.74
N GLU A 187 6.67 3.48 -0.22
CA GLU A 187 7.09 2.09 -0.36
C GLU A 187 8.50 1.94 -0.94
N PHE A 188 9.08 3.01 -1.48
CA PHE A 188 10.46 3.07 -1.96
C PHE A 188 11.22 4.22 -1.28
N PRO A 189 12.57 4.23 -1.33
CA PRO A 189 13.33 5.39 -0.90
C PRO A 189 12.87 6.64 -1.67
N VAL A 190 12.58 7.70 -0.92
CA VAL A 190 12.12 8.98 -1.50
C VAL A 190 13.24 9.56 -2.36
N ASP A 191 12.92 9.79 -3.63
CA ASP A 191 13.80 10.38 -4.63
C ASP A 191 13.21 11.70 -5.12
N PRO A 192 13.72 12.86 -4.65
CA PRO A 192 13.27 14.18 -5.09
C PRO A 192 13.47 14.45 -6.59
N GLU A 193 14.37 13.71 -7.25
CA GLU A 193 14.65 13.92 -8.67
C GLU A 193 13.65 13.21 -9.58
N SER A 194 12.93 12.22 -9.05
CA SER A 194 11.93 11.45 -9.78
C SER A 194 10.80 12.35 -10.32
N ALA A 195 10.33 12.05 -11.54
CA ALA A 195 9.26 12.75 -12.20
C ALA A 195 7.94 12.65 -11.41
N ILE A 196 7.67 11.52 -10.75
CA ILE A 196 6.53 11.36 -9.86
C ILE A 196 6.66 12.30 -8.66
N TYR A 197 7.82 12.37 -8.01
CA TYR A 197 8.01 13.31 -6.89
C TYR A 197 7.77 14.76 -7.34
N LYS A 198 8.43 15.20 -8.42
CA LYS A 198 8.25 16.55 -8.96
C LYS A 198 6.82 16.85 -9.43
N GLY A 199 6.08 15.82 -9.84
CA GLY A 199 4.69 15.93 -10.29
C GLY A 199 3.66 15.94 -9.16
N VAL A 200 3.99 15.42 -7.98
CA VAL A 200 3.09 15.29 -6.83
C VAL A 200 3.45 16.28 -5.71
N VAL A 201 4.74 16.44 -5.41
CA VAL A 201 5.27 17.34 -4.39
C VAL A 201 5.73 18.62 -5.07
N THR A 202 4.81 19.58 -5.17
CA THR A 202 5.01 20.80 -5.98
C THR A 202 5.33 22.04 -5.14
N ASP A 203 5.05 22.00 -3.84
CA ASP A 203 5.23 23.12 -2.92
C ASP A 203 5.58 22.64 -1.49
N GLU A 204 5.81 23.59 -0.59
CA GLU A 204 6.13 23.33 0.82
C GLU A 204 4.99 22.63 1.57
N VAL A 205 3.73 22.87 1.19
CA VAL A 205 2.56 22.25 1.84
C VAL A 205 2.54 20.75 1.52
N ALA A 206 2.79 20.39 0.26
CA ALA A 206 2.92 19.01 -0.19
C ALA A 206 4.14 18.32 0.45
N GLU A 207 5.27 19.03 0.58
CA GLU A 207 6.47 18.49 1.25
C GLU A 207 6.18 18.17 2.73
N LYS A 208 5.50 19.07 3.45
CA LYS A 208 5.04 18.84 4.83
C LYS A 208 4.05 17.68 4.91
N ALA A 209 3.12 17.57 3.96
CA ALA A 209 2.15 16.47 3.92
C ALA A 209 2.83 15.10 3.70
N LEU A 210 3.81 15.03 2.78
CA LEU A 210 4.61 13.82 2.58
C LEU A 210 5.40 13.46 3.85
N PHE A 211 6.02 14.44 4.51
CA PHE A 211 6.77 14.20 5.74
C PHE A 211 5.86 13.72 6.89
N ARG A 212 4.67 14.31 7.05
CA ARG A 212 3.65 13.80 8.00
C ARG A 212 3.30 12.34 7.71
N ARG A 213 3.16 11.97 6.43
CA ARG A 213 2.91 10.58 6.04
C ARG A 213 4.10 9.66 6.34
N GLN A 214 5.34 10.15 6.19
CA GLN A 214 6.54 9.41 6.62
C GLN A 214 6.49 9.09 8.11
N VAL A 215 6.10 10.07 8.93
CA VAL A 215 5.98 9.91 10.38
C VAL A 215 4.84 8.95 10.75
N SER A 216 3.68 9.05 10.09
CA SER A 216 2.61 8.05 10.26
C SER A 216 3.05 6.64 9.88
N LYS A 217 3.93 6.48 8.88
CA LYS A 217 4.51 5.17 8.53
C LYS A 217 5.42 4.65 9.64
N LEU A 218 6.21 5.50 10.32
CA LEU A 218 6.99 5.08 11.50
C LEU A 218 6.07 4.52 12.59
N ARG A 219 4.93 5.18 12.83
CA ARG A 219 3.94 4.72 13.78
C ARG A 219 3.35 3.37 13.37
N HIS A 220 2.97 3.21 12.11
CA HIS A 220 2.44 1.94 11.60
C HIS A 220 3.45 0.79 11.82
N ILE A 221 4.72 1.01 11.46
CA ILE A 221 5.82 0.06 11.68
C ILE A 221 5.91 -0.32 13.17
N ALA A 222 5.89 0.65 14.08
CA ALA A 222 5.96 0.39 15.52
C ALA A 222 4.82 -0.53 16.04
N THR A 223 3.66 -0.52 15.38
CA THR A 223 2.43 -1.21 15.81
C THR A 223 2.08 -2.48 15.04
N ALA A 224 2.71 -2.72 13.90
CA ALA A 224 2.39 -3.84 13.00
C ALA A 224 3.19 -5.13 13.29
N MET A 225 4.12 -5.11 14.24
CA MET A 225 5.15 -6.16 14.41
C MET A 225 4.63 -7.42 15.13
N ASN A 226 3.60 -8.10 14.61
CA ASN A 226 3.11 -9.35 15.21
C ASN A 226 4.03 -10.58 14.98
N ASP A 227 5.02 -10.51 14.08
CA ASP A 227 5.90 -11.65 13.81
C ASP A 227 7.35 -11.34 14.17
N ALA A 228 7.96 -12.28 14.91
CA ALA A 228 9.36 -12.27 15.35
C ALA A 228 10.39 -12.23 14.19
N ASP A 229 9.95 -12.20 12.94
CA ASP A 229 10.77 -12.17 11.72
C ASP A 229 10.72 -10.82 10.98
N THR A 230 10.09 -9.78 11.54
CA THR A 230 9.83 -8.51 10.84
C THR A 230 10.97 -7.48 10.86
N SER A 231 12.22 -7.95 10.86
CA SER A 231 13.38 -7.11 10.55
C SER A 231 13.39 -6.56 9.10
N GLU A 232 12.27 -6.63 8.38
CA GLU A 232 12.14 -6.44 6.92
C GLU A 232 11.04 -5.45 6.47
N VAL A 233 10.36 -4.72 7.38
CA VAL A 233 9.30 -3.74 7.01
C VAL A 233 9.88 -2.37 6.62
N TYR A 234 10.93 -2.38 5.79
CA TYR A 234 11.53 -1.16 5.26
C TYR A 234 10.78 -0.63 4.02
N GLY A 235 9.97 -1.48 3.37
CA GLY A 235 9.40 -1.25 2.04
C GLY A 235 10.16 -2.07 1.00
N PHE A 236 10.32 -1.53 -0.19
CA PHE A 236 11.02 -2.15 -1.30
C PHE A 236 12.27 -1.37 -1.66
N GLN A 237 13.32 -2.08 -2.07
CA GLN A 237 14.43 -1.46 -2.77
C GLN A 237 13.94 -1.05 -4.16
N ARG A 238 14.28 0.17 -4.59
CA ARG A 238 13.96 0.61 -5.95
C ARG A 238 14.83 -0.22 -6.93
N PRO A 239 14.23 -1.07 -7.79
CA PRO A 239 15.00 -1.85 -8.75
C PRO A 239 15.63 -0.95 -9.80
N LEU A 240 16.74 -1.38 -10.40
CA LEU A 240 17.27 -0.70 -11.58
C LEU A 240 16.29 -0.86 -12.76
N PRO A 241 16.22 0.11 -13.70
CA PRO A 241 15.24 0.07 -14.80
C PRO A 241 15.24 -1.23 -15.62
N ALA A 242 16.40 -1.88 -15.78
CA ALA A 242 16.55 -3.15 -16.51
C ALA A 242 16.16 -4.39 -15.68
N GLU A 243 15.98 -4.24 -14.37
CA GLU A 243 15.77 -5.32 -13.40
C GLU A 243 14.38 -5.26 -12.76
N ILE A 244 13.50 -4.38 -13.23
CA ILE A 244 12.15 -4.24 -12.69
C ILE A 244 11.37 -5.54 -12.97
N PRO A 245 10.94 -6.28 -11.93
CA PRO A 245 10.18 -7.51 -12.12
C PRO A 245 8.88 -7.24 -12.88
N VAL A 246 8.52 -8.16 -13.77
CA VAL A 246 7.25 -8.10 -14.51
C VAL A 246 6.09 -8.28 -13.53
N LEU A 247 5.07 -7.42 -13.62
CA LEU A 247 3.80 -7.64 -12.93
C LEU A 247 2.97 -8.63 -13.75
N GLU A 248 2.82 -9.84 -13.23
CA GLU A 248 2.04 -10.90 -13.87
C GLU A 248 0.57 -10.86 -13.44
N PRO A 249 -0.37 -11.41 -14.25
CA PRO A 249 -1.75 -11.59 -13.84
C PRO A 249 -1.85 -12.43 -12.56
N PHE A 250 -2.79 -12.10 -11.67
CA PHE A 250 -3.03 -12.80 -10.39
C PHE A 250 -1.85 -12.81 -9.40
N LYS A 251 -0.78 -12.05 -9.65
CA LYS A 251 0.37 -11.97 -8.76
C LYS A 251 0.55 -10.58 -8.16
N GLU A 252 1.09 -10.56 -6.96
CA GLU A 252 1.60 -9.35 -6.33
C GLU A 252 2.95 -8.96 -6.95
N ASN A 253 3.42 -7.75 -6.63
CA ASN A 253 4.75 -7.33 -7.04
C ASN A 253 5.85 -8.13 -6.35
N ALA A 254 6.76 -8.68 -7.14
CA ALA A 254 7.95 -9.40 -6.66
C ALA A 254 9.16 -8.46 -6.44
N PHE A 255 8.95 -7.24 -5.96
CA PHE A 255 10.05 -6.29 -5.71
C PHE A 255 10.95 -6.78 -4.58
N PRO A 256 12.28 -6.59 -4.69
CA PRO A 256 13.20 -6.89 -3.61
C PRO A 256 12.87 -6.07 -2.36
N ARG A 257 12.83 -6.73 -1.20
CA ARG A 257 12.61 -6.05 0.08
C ARG A 257 13.80 -5.16 0.41
N ALA A 258 13.50 -3.97 0.92
CA ALA A 258 14.55 -3.08 1.40
C ALA A 258 15.15 -3.58 2.73
N THR A 259 16.38 -3.18 2.96
CA THR A 259 17.12 -3.38 4.21
C THR A 259 17.39 -2.02 4.87
N ALA A 260 17.87 -2.03 6.12
CA ALA A 260 18.28 -0.81 6.81
C ALA A 260 19.34 0.01 6.06
N GLU A 261 20.15 -0.63 5.22
CA GLU A 261 21.21 0.01 4.42
C GLU A 261 20.65 0.68 3.16
N THR A 262 19.62 0.08 2.56
CA THR A 262 19.04 0.53 1.28
C THR A 262 17.84 1.46 1.46
N PHE A 263 17.22 1.45 2.64
CA PHE A 263 16.10 2.32 2.99
C PHE A 263 16.29 2.89 4.39
N MET A 264 16.52 4.19 4.46
CA MET A 264 16.63 4.92 5.71
C MET A 264 15.26 5.50 6.12
N HIS A 265 14.74 5.02 7.25
CA HIS A 265 13.53 5.59 7.86
C HIS A 265 13.70 7.07 8.20
N ALA A 266 12.59 7.80 8.20
CA ALA A 266 12.61 9.25 8.31
C ALA A 266 13.31 9.77 9.58
N HIS A 267 13.14 9.12 10.73
CA HIS A 267 13.76 9.53 12.00
C HIS A 267 15.29 9.36 12.04
N ARG A 268 15.85 8.56 11.13
CA ARG A 268 17.31 8.38 10.99
C ARG A 268 17.95 9.33 9.97
N LYS A 269 17.14 10.11 9.22
CA LYS A 269 17.67 11.01 8.19
C LYS A 269 18.30 12.26 8.80
N PRO A 270 19.40 12.80 8.23
CA PRO A 270 20.06 14.00 8.75
C PRO A 270 19.18 15.25 8.81
N ASP A 271 18.17 15.34 7.96
CA ASP A 271 17.23 16.47 7.86
C ASP A 271 15.97 16.29 8.74
N PHE A 272 15.87 15.20 9.51
CA PHE A 272 14.70 14.90 10.34
C PHE A 272 14.38 16.03 11.31
N ALA A 273 15.37 16.47 12.08
CA ALA A 273 15.18 17.53 13.08
C ALA A 273 14.64 18.82 12.46
N GLN A 274 15.22 19.24 11.33
CA GLN A 274 14.76 20.42 10.60
C GLN A 274 13.31 20.26 10.14
N LYS A 275 12.93 19.08 9.61
CA LYS A 275 11.58 18.82 9.10
C LYS A 275 10.54 18.72 10.22
N VAL A 276 10.89 18.12 11.36
CA VAL A 276 10.04 18.10 12.56
C VAL A 276 9.74 19.53 13.00
N MET A 277 10.76 20.38 13.12
CA MET A 277 10.59 21.75 13.62
C MET A 277 9.82 22.68 12.66
N ARG A 278 9.65 22.31 11.39
CA ARG A 278 8.83 23.08 10.42
C ARG A 278 7.32 22.90 10.60
N ASP A 279 6.89 21.83 11.28
CA ASP A 279 5.47 21.48 11.49
C ASP A 279 5.31 20.61 12.75
N ALA A 280 5.89 21.08 13.87
CA ALA A 280 6.05 20.30 15.09
C ALA A 280 4.73 19.74 15.63
N PHE A 281 3.68 20.56 15.63
CA PHE A 281 2.38 20.18 16.16
C PHE A 281 1.76 19.01 15.39
N GLN A 282 1.62 19.15 14.07
CA GLN A 282 0.99 18.13 13.24
C GLN A 282 1.83 16.85 13.14
N VAL A 283 3.17 16.99 13.09
CA VAL A 283 4.10 15.86 13.05
C VAL A 283 4.08 15.08 14.36
N THR A 284 3.97 15.77 15.51
CA THR A 284 3.83 15.11 16.81
C THR A 284 2.55 14.29 16.86
N GLY A 285 1.41 14.84 16.41
CA GLY A 285 0.15 14.09 16.37
C GLY A 285 0.22 12.83 15.50
N CYS A 286 0.92 12.91 14.35
CA CYS A 286 1.11 11.77 13.45
C CYS A 286 1.75 10.53 14.12
N PHE A 287 2.59 10.70 15.14
CA PHE A 287 3.25 9.60 15.85
C PHE A 287 2.67 9.33 17.25
N PHE A 288 2.32 10.38 17.99
CA PHE A 288 2.01 10.30 19.43
C PHE A 288 0.52 10.41 19.78
N ASP A 289 -0.39 10.72 18.84
CA ASP A 289 -1.83 10.80 19.12
C ASP A 289 -2.36 9.55 19.83
N LEU A 290 -3.11 9.67 20.90
CA LEU A 290 -3.57 8.50 21.65
C LEU A 290 -4.44 7.55 20.79
N MET A 291 -4.08 6.27 20.72
CA MET A 291 -4.87 5.26 20.03
C MET A 291 -6.08 4.87 20.87
N GLN A 292 -7.27 5.27 20.41
CA GLN A 292 -8.55 4.97 21.04
C GLN A 292 -8.98 3.50 20.87
N ASN A 293 -8.53 2.87 19.79
CA ASN A 293 -8.73 1.44 19.57
C ASN A 293 -7.54 0.70 20.17
N ASN A 294 -7.81 -0.21 21.11
CA ASN A 294 -6.80 -1.10 21.69
C ASN A 294 -5.90 -1.63 20.56
N LEU A 295 -4.60 -1.33 20.62
CA LEU A 295 -3.58 -1.94 19.78
C LEU A 295 -3.89 -3.43 19.67
N VAL A 296 -4.22 -3.95 18.48
CA VAL A 296 -4.44 -5.39 18.26
C VAL A 296 -3.14 -5.98 17.75
N GLY A 297 -2.19 -6.26 18.65
CA GLY A 297 -0.92 -6.88 18.31
C GLY A 297 0.23 -6.53 19.26
N TYR A 298 1.43 -6.95 18.88
CA TYR A 298 2.72 -6.63 19.49
C TYR A 298 3.16 -5.20 19.15
N CYS A 299 3.89 -4.58 20.08
CA CYS A 299 4.47 -3.25 19.96
C CYS A 299 5.99 -3.35 20.09
N ASN A 300 6.75 -2.80 19.14
CA ASN A 300 8.21 -2.76 19.24
C ASN A 300 8.66 -1.57 20.10
N ALA A 301 8.75 -1.80 21.40
CA ALA A 301 9.16 -0.79 22.38
C ALA A 301 10.53 -0.17 22.06
N GLY A 302 11.51 -0.97 21.58
CA GLY A 302 12.84 -0.47 21.23
C GLY A 302 12.81 0.50 20.04
N TYR A 303 12.02 0.19 19.01
CA TYR A 303 11.83 1.10 17.88
C TYR A 303 11.07 2.37 18.27
N VAL A 304 10.06 2.26 19.14
CA VAL A 304 9.33 3.44 19.65
C VAL A 304 10.24 4.34 20.48
N GLN A 305 11.10 3.76 21.32
CA GLN A 305 12.13 4.50 22.06
C GLN A 305 13.05 5.25 21.09
N GLU A 306 13.54 4.57 20.05
CA GLU A 306 14.43 5.19 19.06
C GLU A 306 13.78 6.38 18.35
N VAL A 307 12.54 6.22 17.86
CA VAL A 307 11.80 7.31 17.22
C VAL A 307 11.55 8.44 18.22
N THR A 308 11.12 8.12 19.45
CA THR A 308 10.86 9.14 20.48
C THR A 308 12.12 9.94 20.82
N GLN A 309 13.27 9.27 20.95
CA GLN A 309 14.54 9.95 21.16
C GLN A 309 14.89 10.88 19.99
N ALA A 310 14.63 10.48 18.75
CA ALA A 310 14.86 11.34 17.60
C ALA A 310 14.01 12.64 17.63
N PHE A 311 12.78 12.58 18.15
CA PHE A 311 11.95 13.78 18.35
C PHE A 311 12.51 14.69 19.46
N ILE A 312 13.04 14.11 20.53
CA ILE A 312 13.68 14.86 21.63
C ILE A 312 14.98 15.51 21.13
N ASP A 313 15.80 14.77 20.40
CA ASP A 313 17.04 15.27 19.80
C ASP A 313 16.79 16.34 18.74
N ALA A 314 15.63 16.30 18.08
CA ALA A 314 15.17 17.37 17.18
C ALA A 314 14.85 18.69 17.91
N GLY A 315 14.75 18.67 19.24
CA GLY A 315 14.51 19.84 20.08
C GLY A 315 13.12 19.93 20.69
N LEU A 316 12.26 18.92 20.51
CA LEU A 316 10.94 18.90 21.16
C LEU A 316 11.07 18.41 22.60
N SER A 317 10.54 19.19 23.55
CA SER A 317 10.59 18.79 24.95
C SER A 317 9.63 17.62 25.23
N PRO A 318 9.97 16.71 26.16
CA PRO A 318 9.05 15.64 26.58
C PRO A 318 7.68 16.16 27.04
N SER A 319 7.66 17.34 27.68
CA SER A 319 6.42 18.02 28.10
C SER A 319 5.56 18.46 26.91
N TYR A 320 6.17 18.97 25.83
CA TYR A 320 5.44 19.30 24.59
C TYR A 320 4.85 18.04 23.96
N LEU A 321 5.66 16.99 23.76
CA LEU A 321 5.23 15.72 23.18
C LEU A 321 4.08 15.07 23.99
N MET A 322 4.15 15.14 25.32
CA MET A 322 3.08 14.66 26.21
C MET A 322 1.80 15.49 26.05
N SER A 323 1.91 16.82 26.01
CA SER A 323 0.75 17.72 25.92
C SER A 323 0.02 17.55 24.58
N THR A 324 0.72 17.70 23.47
CA THR A 324 0.09 17.74 22.13
C THR A 324 -0.15 16.35 21.55
N GLY A 325 0.68 15.36 21.89
CA GLY A 325 0.53 13.99 21.40
C GLY A 325 -0.40 13.15 22.27
N VAL A 326 0.02 12.89 23.51
CA VAL A 326 -0.69 11.94 24.39
C VAL A 326 -1.98 12.52 24.96
N CYS A 327 -1.96 13.79 25.38
CA CYS A 327 -3.10 14.47 25.99
C CYS A 327 -4.00 15.19 25.00
N GLY A 328 -3.56 15.35 23.74
CA GLY A 328 -4.33 15.95 22.65
C GLY A 328 -4.59 17.45 22.81
N ASP A 329 -3.73 18.17 23.52
CA ASP A 329 -3.81 19.63 23.68
C ASP A 329 -3.52 20.35 22.36
N LEU A 330 -4.11 21.53 22.16
CA LEU A 330 -3.89 22.33 20.97
C LEU A 330 -2.56 23.08 21.06
N GLU A 331 -2.04 23.49 19.90
CA GLU A 331 -0.82 24.29 19.85
C GLU A 331 -1.01 25.64 20.58
N GLY A 332 -0.12 25.92 21.54
CA GLY A 332 -0.16 27.13 22.37
C GLY A 332 -0.87 26.96 23.71
N ASP A 333 -1.49 25.81 23.97
CA ASP A 333 -2.03 25.49 25.29
C ASP A 333 -0.92 25.39 26.35
N SER A 334 -1.33 25.54 27.61
CA SER A 334 -0.40 25.38 28.74
C SER A 334 0.12 23.94 28.79
N PRO A 335 1.42 23.73 29.11
CA PRO A 335 1.97 22.40 29.23
C PRO A 335 1.17 21.52 30.20
N VAL A 336 1.02 20.26 29.84
CA VAL A 336 0.34 19.25 30.66
C VAL A 336 0.96 19.19 32.06
N THR A 337 0.11 19.15 33.07
CA THR A 337 0.54 18.98 34.46
C THR A 337 0.90 17.53 34.75
N LEU A 338 1.80 17.29 35.72
CA LEU A 338 2.15 15.95 36.18
C LEU A 338 0.90 15.13 36.51
N LYS A 339 -0.01 15.70 37.32
CA LYS A 339 -1.27 15.07 37.70
C LYS A 339 -2.10 14.64 36.48
N ARG A 340 -2.28 15.52 35.49
CA ARG A 340 -3.07 15.21 34.29
C ARG A 340 -2.41 14.12 33.46
N ALA A 341 -1.09 14.17 33.26
CA ALA A 341 -0.36 13.13 32.54
C ALA A 341 -0.52 11.76 33.22
N LEU A 342 -0.38 11.69 34.54
CA LEU A 342 -0.57 10.46 35.31
C LEU A 342 -2.02 9.94 35.27
N SER A 343 -3.01 10.84 35.30
CA SER A 343 -4.41 10.46 35.07
C SER A 343 -4.63 9.87 33.67
N HIS A 344 -3.99 10.41 32.63
CA HIS A 344 -4.05 9.82 31.29
C HIS A 344 -3.40 8.43 31.26
N LEU A 345 -2.24 8.25 31.92
CA LEU A 345 -1.56 6.96 32.03
C LEU A 345 -2.43 5.88 32.67
N ALA A 346 -3.14 6.21 33.77
CA ALA A 346 -4.06 5.29 34.45
C ALA A 346 -5.21 4.81 33.55
N ASN A 347 -5.66 5.67 32.64
CA ASN A 347 -6.75 5.37 31.71
C ASN A 347 -6.28 4.60 30.46
N MET A 348 -4.98 4.37 30.31
CA MET A 348 -4.42 3.56 29.22
C MET A 348 -4.41 2.07 29.60
N GLY A 349 -4.43 1.20 28.58
CA GLY A 349 -4.16 -0.22 28.76
C GLY A 349 -2.66 -0.55 28.65
N PRO A 350 -2.23 -1.77 29.08
CA PRO A 350 -0.82 -2.20 29.07
C PRO A 350 -0.07 -2.05 27.74
N ARG A 351 -0.79 -2.16 26.61
CA ARG A 351 -0.20 -1.96 25.27
C ARG A 351 0.15 -0.51 25.00
N ASN A 352 -0.70 0.43 25.42
CA ASN A 352 -0.40 1.85 25.35
C ASN A 352 0.72 2.20 26.33
N TRP A 353 0.79 1.58 27.52
CA TRP A 353 1.94 1.75 28.42
C TRP A 353 3.26 1.33 27.76
N THR A 354 3.26 0.25 26.98
CA THR A 354 4.44 -0.19 26.22
C THR A 354 4.85 0.81 25.16
N PHE A 355 3.89 1.35 24.40
CA PHE A 355 4.17 2.34 23.35
C PHE A 355 4.64 3.69 23.93
N TYR A 356 3.92 4.25 24.91
CA TYR A 356 4.23 5.58 25.45
C TYR A 356 5.23 5.56 26.61
N GLY A 357 5.64 4.38 27.10
CA GLY A 357 6.42 4.24 28.32
C GLY A 357 7.72 5.05 28.31
N TYR A 358 8.45 5.05 27.20
CA TYR A 358 9.68 5.84 27.08
C TYR A 358 9.42 7.35 27.15
N LEU A 359 8.36 7.84 26.49
CA LEU A 359 7.98 9.24 26.56
C LEU A 359 7.59 9.64 28.00
N TYR A 360 6.87 8.78 28.72
CA TYR A 360 6.57 9.00 30.13
C TYR A 360 7.84 9.02 30.99
N GLN A 361 8.79 8.11 30.80
CA GLN A 361 10.07 8.14 31.52
C GLN A 361 10.79 9.48 31.31
N GLU A 362 10.91 9.94 30.06
CA GLU A 362 11.55 11.23 29.73
C GLU A 362 10.81 12.43 30.32
N PHE A 363 9.47 12.40 30.30
CA PHE A 363 8.62 13.42 30.92
C PHE A 363 8.77 13.47 32.44
N LEU A 364 8.97 12.32 33.09
CA LEU A 364 9.01 12.20 34.54
C LEU A 364 10.38 12.52 35.16
N LYS A 365 11.47 12.51 34.38
CA LYS A 365 12.84 12.83 34.84
C LYS A 365 12.99 14.08 35.73
N PRO A 366 12.24 15.19 35.52
CA PRO A 366 12.37 16.38 36.34
C PRO A 366 11.75 16.26 37.75
N TYR A 367 10.94 15.24 38.01
CA TYR A 367 10.17 15.08 39.25
C TYR A 367 10.80 14.02 40.16
N THR A 368 10.62 14.16 41.47
CA THR A 368 11.02 13.10 42.41
C THR A 368 9.97 11.98 42.45
N THR A 369 10.39 10.79 42.86
CA THR A 369 9.48 9.65 43.03
C THR A 369 8.33 9.98 43.98
N GLU A 370 8.59 10.74 45.06
CA GLU A 370 7.57 11.18 46.01
C GLU A 370 6.57 12.16 45.38
N GLU A 371 7.05 13.10 44.55
CA GLU A 371 6.19 14.02 43.81
C GLU A 371 5.29 13.29 42.82
N ILE A 372 5.83 12.27 42.13
CA ILE A 372 5.08 11.44 41.19
C ILE A 372 3.98 10.67 41.92
N ILE A 373 4.32 9.96 43.00
CA ILE A 373 3.35 9.19 43.80
C ILE A 373 2.27 10.10 44.39
N ALA A 374 2.64 11.28 44.90
CA ALA A 374 1.69 12.24 45.46
C ALA A 374 0.69 12.79 44.43
N ASN A 375 0.98 12.68 43.13
CA ASN A 375 0.11 13.11 42.04
C ASN A 375 -0.63 11.94 41.35
N CYS A 376 -0.46 10.70 41.82
CA CYS A 376 -1.23 9.54 41.39
C CYS A 376 -2.56 9.47 42.16
N ASP A 377 -3.66 9.86 41.52
CA ASP A 377 -5.01 9.71 42.09
C ASP A 377 -5.58 8.27 41.93
N ASP A 378 -4.96 7.43 41.11
CA ASP A 378 -5.44 6.10 40.73
C ASP A 378 -4.31 5.07 40.88
N ASP A 379 -4.58 3.95 41.57
CA ASP A 379 -3.67 2.81 41.74
C ASP A 379 -3.20 2.25 40.38
N ARG A 380 -3.99 2.38 39.31
CA ARG A 380 -3.57 2.02 37.95
C ARG A 380 -2.44 2.87 37.40
N ALA A 381 -2.33 4.14 37.80
CA ALA A 381 -1.17 4.95 37.45
C ALA A 381 0.10 4.33 38.06
N ILE A 382 0.01 3.87 39.30
CA ILE A 382 1.12 3.23 40.02
C ILE A 382 1.49 1.89 39.37
N GLU A 383 0.50 1.08 38.99
CA GLU A 383 0.70 -0.14 38.20
C GLU A 383 1.45 0.14 36.89
N ALA A 384 0.97 1.11 36.11
CA ALA A 384 1.58 1.51 34.86
C ALA A 384 3.01 2.02 35.05
N LEU A 385 3.24 2.87 36.07
CA LEU A 385 4.56 3.40 36.42
C LEU A 385 5.54 2.29 36.79
N SER A 386 5.11 1.31 37.59
CA SER A 386 5.93 0.15 37.93
C SER A 386 6.33 -0.63 36.68
N GLN A 387 5.43 -0.75 35.70
CA GLN A 387 5.69 -1.46 34.45
C GLN A 387 6.70 -0.73 33.59
N ILE A 388 6.48 0.57 33.37
CA ILE A 388 7.29 1.33 32.43
C ILE A 388 8.66 1.65 33.03
N THR A 389 8.78 1.90 34.34
CA THR A 389 10.05 2.29 34.96
C THR A 389 10.86 1.12 35.52
N GLY A 390 10.19 0.04 35.95
CA GLY A 390 10.82 -1.03 36.71
C GLY A 390 11.30 -0.62 38.11
N ASP A 391 10.92 0.58 38.59
CA ASP A 391 11.34 1.08 39.89
C ASP A 391 10.48 0.46 41.01
N ARG A 392 11.17 -0.12 42.00
CA ARG A 392 10.55 -0.79 43.15
C ARG A 392 9.81 0.18 44.06
N ALA A 393 10.18 1.46 44.08
CA ALA A 393 9.51 2.45 44.91
C ALA A 393 8.01 2.57 44.57
N TYR A 394 7.63 2.41 43.30
CA TYR A 394 6.22 2.39 42.89
C TYR A 394 5.50 1.11 43.34
N ILE A 395 6.19 -0.03 43.35
CA ILE A 395 5.63 -1.30 43.84
C ILE A 395 5.36 -1.23 45.34
N GLU A 396 6.29 -0.66 46.11
CA GLU A 396 6.18 -0.51 47.57
C GLU A 396 5.03 0.43 47.98
N ASN A 397 4.64 1.35 47.10
CA ASN A 397 3.51 2.26 47.30
C ASN A 397 2.23 1.80 46.60
N ALA A 398 2.25 0.68 45.88
CA ALA A 398 1.07 0.10 45.26
C ALA A 398 0.16 -0.55 46.32
N SER A 399 -1.15 -0.42 46.15
CA SER A 399 -2.13 -1.00 47.06
C SER A 399 -3.23 -1.77 46.31
N GLY A 400 -3.98 -2.60 47.04
CA GLY A 400 -5.19 -3.25 46.53
C GLY A 400 -4.99 -4.05 45.23
N ALA A 401 -5.79 -3.71 44.22
CA ALA A 401 -5.82 -4.40 42.94
C ALA A 401 -4.56 -4.20 42.10
N ALA A 402 -3.91 -3.04 42.20
CA ALA A 402 -2.65 -2.77 41.50
C ALA A 402 -1.52 -3.64 42.03
N LEU A 403 -1.38 -3.75 43.37
CA LEU A 403 -0.38 -4.63 43.98
C LEU A 403 -0.60 -6.10 43.60
N ALA A 404 -1.86 -6.55 43.57
CA ALA A 404 -2.20 -7.90 43.12
C ALA A 404 -1.81 -8.13 41.66
N SER A 405 -2.11 -7.19 40.76
CA SER A 405 -1.78 -7.30 39.34
C SER A 405 -0.26 -7.25 39.07
N ILE A 406 0.49 -6.39 39.78
CA ILE A 406 1.95 -6.35 39.71
C ILE A 406 2.53 -7.69 40.16
N CYS A 407 2.07 -8.24 41.29
CA CYS A 407 2.53 -9.53 41.80
C CYS A 407 2.21 -10.68 40.85
N GLU A 408 0.99 -10.74 40.29
CA GLU A 408 0.60 -11.77 39.31
C GLU A 408 1.52 -11.74 38.08
N ARG A 409 1.79 -10.54 37.56
CA ARG A 409 2.69 -10.36 36.42
C ARG A 409 4.13 -10.77 36.73
N ASP A 410 4.68 -10.34 37.87
CA ASP A 410 6.06 -10.63 38.27
C ASP A 410 6.26 -12.13 38.58
N LEU A 411 5.19 -12.85 38.95
CA LEU A 411 5.17 -14.30 39.13
C LEU A 411 4.93 -15.08 37.81
N GLY A 412 4.63 -14.39 36.71
CA GLY A 412 4.37 -14.99 35.39
C GLY A 412 3.06 -15.78 35.32
N LEU A 413 2.05 -15.40 36.12
CA LEU A 413 0.76 -16.08 36.25
C LEU A 413 -0.31 -15.54 35.31
#